data_AF-A0A2N3U7C4-F1
#
_entry.id   AF-A0A2N3U7C4-F1
#
_cell.length_a   1.000
_cell.length_b   1.000
_cell.length_c   1.000
_cell.angle_alpha   90.00
_cell.angle_beta   90.00
_cell.angle_gamma   90.00
#
_symmetry.space_group_name_H-M   'P 1'
#
loop_
_entity.id
_entity.type
_entity.pdbx_description
1 polymer ?
#
loop_
_entity_poly.entity_id
_entity_poly.type
_entity_poly.pdbx_seq_one_letter_code
_entity_poly.pdbx_strand_id
1 'polypeptide(L)'
;MSTSPSDDNIIFALQQLGRQFYENHHRFKEPSLRHRRFRHRDIVPLIEQLQEKSSFDVQVAGHSVQGRSIYLIKAGTGKTRVLLWSQMHGDEPTATMALFDLMHFLSQTDELDAVRDHILQHLTLYIVPMLNPDGAEMYSRRNALGIDMNRDALRLQSPESVLLKQLRDQLEPAFGFNLHDQSRYYTAGYTALPATISFLAPAYDYDRNINTVRERAMRTIAGMDHVLQQFIPGQVAKFNDEHEPRAFGDNIQKWGTSVILVESGGQHGDPEKQHIRQLNFTAILSGLYLIAEEKYRSFELAGYNRIPENQRHLYDLLLRHVRYTEHGRDTLLDIGINRLEVDAPNHLGFYHSSAVEEIGDMSVFHGYEELDARGLTLVPGQVYEQPIDNLEELTDELAYRLLKRGYTTVRVKHLPGVLPDPTSLPLNVTGIASLVDHRLALEEPANFILKDNQGLARYAVLNGFVYDLQGEQPATFHGLLH
;
A
#
# COMPACT_ATOMS: atom_id res chain seq x y z
N MET A 1 15.46 20.76 -22.13
CA MET A 1 15.22 22.22 -22.17
C MET A 1 15.90 22.81 -20.96
N SER A 2 16.66 23.90 -21.14
CA SER A 2 17.43 24.56 -20.07
C SER A 2 16.46 25.19 -19.08
N THR A 3 16.41 24.70 -17.84
CA THR A 3 15.79 25.41 -16.71
C THR A 3 16.53 26.74 -16.50
N SER A 4 15.83 27.78 -16.05
CA SER A 4 16.48 29.05 -15.76
C SER A 4 17.29 28.94 -14.45
N PRO A 5 18.40 29.68 -14.27
CA PRO A 5 19.20 29.62 -13.05
C PRO A 5 18.41 29.90 -11.75
N SER A 6 17.28 30.61 -11.84
CA SER A 6 16.37 30.84 -10.72
C SER A 6 15.53 29.62 -10.35
N ASP A 7 15.15 28.78 -11.32
CA ASP A 7 14.35 27.58 -11.08
C ASP A 7 15.19 26.47 -10.44
N ASP A 8 16.47 26.35 -10.86
CA ASP A 8 17.42 25.42 -10.26
C ASP A 8 17.64 25.70 -8.76
N ASN A 9 17.65 26.99 -8.37
CA ASN A 9 17.79 27.39 -6.98
C ASN A 9 16.54 27.02 -6.14
N ILE A 10 15.34 27.16 -6.71
CA ILE A 10 14.08 26.77 -6.03
C ILE A 10 14.03 25.26 -5.83
N ILE A 11 14.36 24.48 -6.87
CA ILE A 11 14.41 23.02 -6.79
C ILE A 11 15.42 22.58 -5.73
N PHE A 12 16.63 23.16 -5.74
CA PHE A 12 17.66 22.83 -4.77
C PHE A 12 17.21 23.15 -3.34
N ALA A 13 16.66 24.34 -3.09
CA ALA A 13 16.16 24.72 -1.77
C ALA A 13 15.04 23.80 -1.28
N LEU A 14 14.09 23.45 -2.15
CA LEU A 14 13.02 22.51 -1.83
C LEU A 14 13.58 21.12 -1.51
N GLN A 15 14.56 20.64 -2.28
CA GLN A 15 15.20 19.35 -2.04
C GLN A 15 15.95 19.30 -0.70
N GLN A 16 16.66 20.37 -0.34
CA GLN A 16 17.30 20.48 0.98
C GLN A 16 16.27 20.44 2.12
N LEU A 17 15.18 21.18 1.98
CA LEU A 17 14.11 21.17 2.98
C LEU A 17 13.42 19.80 3.07
N GLY A 18 13.12 19.16 1.93
CA GLY A 18 12.57 17.81 1.88
C GLY A 18 13.49 16.77 2.52
N ARG A 19 14.82 16.93 2.40
CA ARG A 19 15.80 16.12 3.11
C ARG A 19 15.75 16.31 4.62
N GLN A 20 15.62 17.56 5.08
CA GLN A 20 15.43 17.82 6.52
C GLN A 20 14.16 17.15 7.05
N PHE A 21 13.04 17.21 6.32
CA PHE A 21 11.81 16.52 6.70
C PHE A 21 12.00 15.01 6.78
N TYR A 22 12.61 14.41 5.75
CA TYR A 22 12.85 12.98 5.68
C TYR A 22 13.75 12.51 6.83
N GLU A 23 14.92 13.13 7.02
CA GLU A 23 15.90 12.73 8.04
C GLU A 23 15.38 12.93 9.47
N ASN A 24 14.55 13.96 9.71
CA ASN A 24 13.98 14.24 11.03
C ASN A 24 12.65 13.52 11.32
N HIS A 25 12.08 12.78 10.37
CA HIS A 25 10.78 12.10 10.53
C HIS A 25 10.67 11.28 11.82
N HIS A 26 11.75 10.60 12.22
CA HIS A 26 11.82 9.79 13.44
C HIS A 26 11.46 10.55 14.73
N ARG A 27 11.59 11.89 14.75
CA ARG A 27 11.22 12.76 15.89
C ARG A 27 9.73 13.01 16.01
N PHE A 28 9.00 12.85 14.90
CA PHE A 28 7.57 13.15 14.82
C PHE A 28 6.73 11.88 14.66
N LYS A 29 7.36 10.74 14.37
CA LYS A 29 6.70 9.46 14.18
C LYS A 29 5.89 9.04 15.42
N GLU A 30 4.58 8.87 15.26
CA GLU A 30 3.70 8.29 16.30
C GLU A 30 4.10 6.82 16.58
N PRO A 31 4.59 6.51 17.81
CA PRO A 31 5.18 5.20 18.14
C PRO A 31 4.18 4.04 18.34
N SER A 32 2.89 4.31 18.54
CA SER A 32 1.84 3.29 18.70
C SER A 32 1.38 2.69 17.37
N LEU A 33 1.43 3.46 16.28
CA LEU A 33 1.06 3.03 14.93
C LEU A 33 2.19 2.25 14.25
N ARG A 34 2.53 1.07 14.77
CA ARG A 34 3.64 0.23 14.26
C ARG A 34 3.27 -0.66 13.09
N HIS A 35 2.00 -1.05 13.04
CA HIS A 35 1.44 -1.95 12.03
C HIS A 35 0.43 -1.21 11.19
N ARG A 36 0.31 -1.56 9.90
CA ARG A 36 -0.63 -0.89 8.98
C ARG A 36 -2.10 -1.20 9.32
N ARG A 37 -2.39 -2.37 9.91
CA ARG A 37 -3.76 -2.78 10.28
C ARG A 37 -4.18 -2.27 11.66
N PHE A 38 -4.24 -0.96 11.84
CA PHE A 38 -4.87 -0.34 13.02
C PHE A 38 -6.34 0.02 12.74
N ARG A 39 -7.08 0.23 13.80
CA ARG A 39 -8.53 0.40 13.81
C ARG A 39 -8.92 1.80 14.29
N HIS A 40 -10.22 2.11 14.21
CA HIS A 40 -10.73 3.39 14.67
C HIS A 40 -10.43 3.62 16.16
N ARG A 41 -10.64 2.59 16.99
CA ARG A 41 -10.32 2.63 18.42
C ARG A 41 -8.85 2.90 18.76
N ASP A 42 -7.93 2.58 17.85
CA ASP A 42 -6.49 2.76 18.08
C ASP A 42 -6.08 4.22 17.85
N ILE A 43 -6.79 4.94 16.96
CA ILE A 43 -6.50 6.34 16.64
C ILE A 43 -7.31 7.35 17.47
N VAL A 44 -8.46 6.97 18.02
CA VAL A 44 -9.29 7.88 18.84
C VAL A 44 -8.52 8.48 20.02
N PRO A 45 -7.78 7.70 20.84
CA PRO A 45 -6.99 8.27 21.94
C PRO A 45 -5.92 9.26 21.45
N LEU A 46 -5.35 9.01 20.27
CA LEU A 46 -4.37 9.92 19.67
C LEU A 46 -5.02 11.25 19.27
N ILE A 47 -6.24 11.21 18.73
CA ILE A 47 -7.01 12.41 18.36
C ILE A 47 -7.44 13.19 19.61
N GLU A 48 -7.86 12.50 20.67
CA GLU A 48 -8.20 13.13 21.96
C GLU A 48 -6.99 13.86 22.57
N GLN A 49 -5.79 13.29 22.49
CA GLN A 49 -4.56 14.00 22.91
C GLN A 49 -4.30 15.28 22.11
N LEU A 50 -4.72 15.35 20.85
CA LEU A 50 -4.59 16.57 20.05
C LEU A 50 -5.56 17.67 20.52
N GLN A 51 -6.69 17.33 21.14
CA GLN A 51 -7.63 18.32 21.71
C GLN A 51 -7.00 19.14 22.85
N GLU A 52 -6.02 18.56 23.55
CA GLU A 52 -5.32 19.23 24.65
C GLU A 52 -4.29 20.26 24.16
N LYS A 53 -3.96 20.25 22.86
CA LYS A 53 -2.97 21.14 22.25
C LYS A 53 -3.65 22.35 21.63
N SER A 54 -3.23 23.55 22.05
CA SER A 54 -3.77 24.82 21.53
C SER A 54 -3.54 25.05 20.03
N SER A 55 -2.62 24.31 19.40
CA SER A 55 -2.36 24.37 17.96
C SER A 55 -3.46 23.73 17.11
N PHE A 56 -4.38 22.97 17.73
CA PHE A 56 -5.44 22.24 17.02
C PHE A 56 -6.83 22.61 17.53
N ASP A 57 -7.78 22.60 16.60
CA ASP A 57 -9.22 22.62 16.88
C ASP A 57 -9.81 21.32 16.34
N VAL A 58 -10.25 20.43 17.23
CA VAL A 58 -10.67 19.07 16.91
C VAL A 58 -12.16 18.94 17.22
N GLN A 59 -12.93 18.52 16.21
CA GLN A 59 -14.35 18.27 16.35
C GLN A 59 -14.76 16.95 15.70
N VAL A 60 -15.85 16.38 16.20
CA VAL A 60 -16.56 15.31 15.49
C VAL A 60 -17.36 15.95 14.36
N ALA A 61 -16.95 15.69 13.12
CA ALA A 61 -17.58 16.26 11.93
C ALA A 61 -18.82 15.48 11.49
N GLY A 62 -18.88 14.18 11.82
CA GLY A 62 -20.01 13.33 11.52
C GLY A 62 -19.80 11.92 12.08
N HIS A 63 -20.65 10.98 11.65
CA HIS A 63 -20.57 9.59 12.07
C HIS A 63 -20.70 8.66 10.85
N SER A 64 -20.04 7.51 10.91
CA SER A 64 -20.19 6.44 9.92
C SER A 64 -21.56 5.77 9.99
N VAL A 65 -21.82 4.85 9.06
CA VAL A 65 -23.04 4.01 9.04
C VAL A 65 -23.27 3.30 10.38
N GLN A 66 -22.22 2.77 11.02
CA GLN A 66 -22.31 2.10 12.32
C GLN A 66 -22.16 3.06 13.52
N GLY A 67 -22.17 4.38 13.29
CA GLY A 67 -22.16 5.39 14.35
C GLY A 67 -20.78 5.70 14.93
N ARG A 68 -19.67 5.32 14.28
CA ARG A 68 -18.32 5.70 14.72
C ARG A 68 -18.04 7.14 14.35
N SER A 69 -17.46 7.91 15.27
CA SER A 69 -17.11 9.31 15.07
C SER A 69 -16.10 9.49 13.94
N ILE A 70 -16.38 10.42 13.02
CA ILE A 70 -15.43 10.90 12.02
C ILE A 70 -14.96 12.28 12.45
N TYR A 71 -13.65 12.45 12.63
CA TYR A 71 -13.06 13.67 13.17
C TYR A 71 -12.58 14.60 12.08
N LEU A 72 -12.73 15.90 12.31
CA LEU A 72 -12.08 16.97 11.57
C LEU A 72 -11.15 17.72 12.51
N ILE A 73 -9.88 17.80 12.12
CA ILE A 73 -8.81 18.46 12.86
C ILE A 73 -8.39 19.68 12.06
N LYS A 74 -8.51 20.86 12.66
CA LYS A 74 -8.09 22.12 12.06
C LYS A 74 -6.78 22.59 12.67
N ALA A 75 -5.86 23.06 11.83
CA ALA A 75 -4.60 23.69 12.25
C ALA A 75 -4.31 24.95 11.41
N GLY A 76 -3.71 25.96 12.04
CA GLY A 76 -3.30 27.18 11.35
C GLY A 76 -4.42 28.20 11.15
N THR A 77 -4.04 29.36 10.62
CA THR A 77 -4.90 30.54 10.50
C THR A 77 -4.79 31.23 9.14
N GLY A 78 -4.00 30.67 8.22
CA GLY A 78 -3.75 31.27 6.94
C GLY A 78 -4.92 31.22 5.97
N LYS A 79 -4.89 32.11 4.97
CA LYS A 79 -6.02 32.32 4.05
C LYS A 79 -6.25 31.14 3.10
N THR A 80 -5.19 30.39 2.77
CA THR A 80 -5.30 29.26 1.85
C THR A 80 -5.76 28.02 2.60
N ARG A 81 -6.99 27.59 2.33
CA ARG A 81 -7.56 26.39 2.97
C ARG A 81 -7.12 25.14 2.22
N VAL A 82 -6.65 24.13 2.96
CA VAL A 82 -6.22 22.84 2.42
C VAL A 82 -6.96 21.72 3.15
N LEU A 83 -7.63 20.84 2.39
CA LEU A 83 -8.32 19.68 2.93
C LEU A 83 -7.49 18.42 2.70
N LEU A 84 -7.16 17.68 3.75
CA LEU A 84 -6.45 16.41 3.69
C LEU A 84 -7.38 15.33 4.22
N TRP A 85 -7.61 14.27 3.44
CA TRP A 85 -8.41 13.14 3.90
C TRP A 85 -7.75 11.83 3.51
N SER A 86 -7.80 10.87 4.42
CA SER A 86 -7.28 9.52 4.20
C SER A 86 -8.30 8.45 4.54
N GLN A 87 -8.01 7.24 4.07
CA GLN A 87 -8.72 6.02 4.43
C GLN A 87 -10.23 6.13 4.18
N MET A 88 -10.60 6.68 3.02
CA MET A 88 -11.96 6.55 2.48
C MET A 88 -12.24 5.11 2.04
N HIS A 89 -11.19 4.38 1.67
CA HIS A 89 -11.16 2.93 1.68
C HIS A 89 -10.53 2.48 2.99
N GLY A 90 -11.17 1.56 3.71
CA GLY A 90 -10.77 1.18 5.06
C GLY A 90 -9.45 0.41 5.13
N ASP A 91 -9.07 -0.26 4.05
CA ASP A 91 -7.85 -1.06 3.88
C ASP A 91 -6.62 -0.25 3.41
N GLU A 92 -6.72 1.09 3.36
CA GLU A 92 -5.68 2.00 2.88
C GLU A 92 -5.13 2.92 4.01
N PRO A 93 -4.41 2.37 5.00
CA PRO A 93 -4.05 3.04 6.25
C PRO A 93 -2.76 3.87 6.19
N THR A 94 -1.97 3.78 5.11
CA THR A 94 -0.57 4.24 5.12
C THR A 94 -0.46 5.74 5.37
N ALA A 95 -1.26 6.51 4.63
CA ALA A 95 -1.24 7.96 4.76
C ALA A 95 -1.90 8.45 6.05
N THR A 96 -2.84 7.70 6.64
CA THR A 96 -3.38 8.00 7.97
C THR A 96 -2.25 8.01 9.02
N MET A 97 -1.32 7.04 8.98
CA MET A 97 -0.15 7.08 9.87
C MET A 97 0.72 8.31 9.63
N ALA A 98 0.92 8.71 8.38
CA ALA A 98 1.69 9.90 8.02
C ALA A 98 1.01 11.21 8.46
N LEU A 99 -0.33 11.25 8.49
CA LEU A 99 -1.08 12.40 9.01
C LEU A 99 -0.87 12.58 10.52
N PHE A 100 -0.78 11.49 11.31
CA PHE A 100 -0.42 11.59 12.72
C PHE A 100 1.00 12.16 12.90
N ASP A 101 1.94 11.74 12.06
CA ASP A 101 3.30 12.29 12.08
C ASP A 101 3.33 13.77 11.68
N LEU A 102 2.48 14.18 10.73
CA LEU A 102 2.30 15.58 10.36
C LEU A 102 1.74 16.39 11.53
N MET A 103 0.73 15.90 12.25
CA MET A 103 0.15 16.59 13.42
C MET A 103 1.16 16.68 14.58
N HIS A 104 1.98 15.65 14.76
CA HIS A 104 3.10 15.72 15.69
C HIS A 104 4.14 16.76 15.27
N PHE A 105 4.52 16.78 13.99
CA PHE A 105 5.38 17.82 13.45
C PHE A 105 4.80 19.20 13.73
N LEU A 106 3.54 19.48 13.37
CA LEU A 106 2.93 20.80 13.50
C LEU A 106 2.76 21.29 14.95
N SER A 107 2.85 20.40 15.95
CA SER A 107 2.72 20.75 17.36
C SER A 107 4.01 20.63 18.16
N GLN A 108 5.13 20.42 17.47
CA GLN A 108 6.44 20.33 18.11
C GLN A 108 7.13 21.70 18.16
N THR A 109 8.02 21.88 19.13
CA THR A 109 8.86 23.08 19.29
C THR A 109 10.32 22.68 19.13
N ASP A 110 10.94 23.08 18.01
CA ASP A 110 12.35 22.81 17.72
C ASP A 110 12.90 23.71 16.58
N GLU A 111 14.06 23.37 16.00
CA GLU A 111 14.70 24.17 14.96
C GLU A 111 13.89 24.34 13.66
N LEU A 112 12.84 23.54 13.45
CA LEU A 112 11.93 23.63 12.31
C LEU A 112 10.73 24.56 12.57
N ASP A 113 10.70 25.29 13.69
CA ASP A 113 9.58 26.18 14.07
C ASP A 113 9.30 27.22 12.99
N ALA A 114 10.33 27.81 12.38
CA ALA A 114 10.15 28.78 11.30
C ALA A 114 9.38 28.20 10.10
N VAL A 115 9.56 26.90 9.80
CA VAL A 115 8.86 26.20 8.72
C VAL A 115 7.41 25.91 9.12
N ARG A 116 7.19 25.45 10.36
CA ARG A 116 5.84 25.19 10.91
C ARG A 116 5.01 26.48 10.94
N ASP A 117 5.56 27.53 11.51
CA ASP A 117 4.93 28.84 11.61
C ASP A 117 4.60 29.37 10.23
N HIS A 118 5.53 29.27 9.29
CA HIS A 118 5.29 29.69 7.91
C HIS A 118 4.09 28.94 7.31
N ILE A 119 4.05 27.60 7.43
CA ILE A 119 2.92 26.78 6.95
C ILE A 119 1.62 27.20 7.62
N LEU A 120 1.59 27.31 8.95
CA LEU A 120 0.37 27.59 9.72
C LEU A 120 -0.12 29.03 9.60
N GLN A 121 0.74 29.99 9.26
CA GLN A 121 0.37 31.39 9.00
C GLN A 121 -0.19 31.60 7.58
N HIS A 122 0.21 30.76 6.61
CA HIS A 122 -0.24 30.89 5.21
C HIS A 122 -1.37 29.93 4.87
N LEU A 123 -1.44 28.78 5.56
CA LEU A 123 -2.46 27.76 5.37
C LEU A 123 -3.39 27.64 6.57
N THR A 124 -4.65 27.29 6.30
CA THR A 124 -5.54 26.64 7.28
C THR A 124 -5.74 25.20 6.81
N LEU A 125 -5.23 24.26 7.59
CA LEU A 125 -5.33 22.83 7.31
C LEU A 125 -6.58 22.26 7.93
N TYR A 126 -7.28 21.42 7.18
CA TYR A 126 -8.44 20.66 7.59
C TYR A 126 -8.14 19.19 7.32
N ILE A 127 -7.96 18.40 8.38
CA ILE A 127 -7.46 17.02 8.30
C ILE A 127 -8.57 16.07 8.76
N VAL A 128 -8.91 15.09 7.92
CA VAL A 128 -9.80 13.96 8.23
C VAL A 128 -8.96 12.69 8.21
N PRO A 129 -8.42 12.24 9.37
CA PRO A 129 -7.47 11.11 9.41
C PRO A 129 -8.08 9.76 9.03
N MET A 130 -9.39 9.59 9.15
CA MET A 130 -10.06 8.33 8.82
C MET A 130 -11.50 8.61 8.43
N LEU A 131 -11.77 8.62 7.12
CA LEU A 131 -13.11 8.91 6.60
C LEU A 131 -14.05 7.71 6.70
N ASN A 132 -13.54 6.48 6.52
CA ASN A 132 -14.31 5.23 6.56
C ASN A 132 -13.89 4.34 7.75
N PRO A 133 -14.27 4.71 8.99
CA PRO A 133 -13.88 3.93 10.16
C PRO A 133 -14.52 2.54 10.21
N ASP A 134 -15.68 2.35 9.55
CA ASP A 134 -16.34 1.04 9.50
C ASP A 134 -15.59 0.06 8.59
N GLY A 135 -15.10 0.53 7.44
CA GLY A 135 -14.22 -0.26 6.58
C GLY A 135 -12.89 -0.56 7.27
N ALA A 136 -12.33 0.40 8.02
CA ALA A 136 -11.07 0.23 8.73
C ALA A 136 -11.12 -0.89 9.79
N GLU A 137 -12.24 -1.02 10.51
CA GLU A 137 -12.41 -2.12 11.49
C GLU A 137 -12.34 -3.52 10.88
N MET A 138 -12.67 -3.63 9.59
CA MET A 138 -12.74 -4.89 8.84
C MET A 138 -11.64 -5.01 7.79
N TYR A 139 -10.67 -4.09 7.78
CA TYR A 139 -9.65 -3.96 6.74
C TYR A 139 -10.23 -4.12 5.33
N SER A 140 -11.29 -3.35 5.05
CA SER A 140 -12.09 -3.45 3.83
C SER A 140 -12.13 -2.13 3.07
N ARG A 141 -11.96 -2.22 1.75
CA ARG A 141 -12.15 -1.10 0.82
C ARG A 141 -13.50 -0.39 0.99
N ARG A 142 -14.56 -1.14 1.26
CA ARG A 142 -15.94 -0.64 1.28
C ARG A 142 -16.36 -0.27 2.70
N ASN A 143 -17.31 0.66 2.83
CA ASN A 143 -17.93 0.95 4.13
C ASN A 143 -18.89 -0.17 4.58
N ALA A 144 -19.58 0.02 5.71
CA ALA A 144 -20.51 -0.98 6.26
C ALA A 144 -21.72 -1.32 5.35
N LEU A 145 -22.03 -0.50 4.34
CA LEU A 145 -23.09 -0.77 3.35
C LEU A 145 -22.58 -1.55 2.14
N GLY A 146 -21.28 -1.86 2.07
CA GLY A 146 -20.67 -2.44 0.88
C GLY A 146 -20.49 -1.42 -0.26
N ILE A 147 -20.57 -0.13 0.03
CA ILE A 147 -20.38 0.94 -0.96
C ILE A 147 -18.88 1.27 -1.05
N ASP A 148 -18.36 1.28 -2.28
CA ASP A 148 -17.08 1.94 -2.56
C ASP A 148 -17.36 3.44 -2.57
N MET A 149 -16.91 4.14 -1.53
CA MET A 149 -17.14 5.58 -1.38
C MET A 149 -16.54 6.38 -2.55
N ASN A 150 -15.43 5.91 -3.14
CA ASN A 150 -14.82 6.53 -4.31
C ASN A 150 -15.55 6.16 -5.61
N ARG A 151 -16.79 5.67 -5.51
CA ARG A 151 -17.78 5.52 -6.60
C ARG A 151 -19.13 6.13 -6.24
N ASP A 152 -19.19 6.98 -5.22
CA ASP A 152 -20.42 7.53 -4.64
C ASP A 152 -20.51 9.06 -4.66
N ALA A 153 -19.59 9.77 -5.31
CA ALA A 153 -19.51 11.24 -5.26
C ALA A 153 -20.71 11.97 -5.92
N LEU A 154 -21.47 11.28 -6.78
CA LEU A 154 -22.65 11.85 -7.46
C LEU A 154 -23.96 11.62 -6.70
N ARG A 155 -24.10 10.47 -6.04
CA ARG A 155 -25.35 10.07 -5.38
C ARG A 155 -25.31 10.27 -3.88
N LEU A 156 -24.12 10.28 -3.28
CA LEU A 156 -23.90 10.51 -1.85
C LEU A 156 -24.77 9.57 -1.00
N GLN A 157 -24.73 8.28 -1.34
CA GLN A 157 -25.56 7.25 -0.72
C GLN A 157 -25.11 6.91 0.69
N SER A 158 -23.82 7.09 1.02
CA SER A 158 -23.30 6.87 2.36
C SER A 158 -23.21 8.14 3.19
N PRO A 159 -23.41 8.07 4.53
CA PRO A 159 -23.25 9.22 5.40
C PRO A 159 -21.83 9.80 5.36
N GLU A 160 -20.81 8.96 5.13
CA GLU A 160 -19.42 9.40 5.00
C GLU A 160 -19.20 10.16 3.68
N SER A 161 -19.82 9.73 2.58
CA SER A 161 -19.82 10.46 1.30
C SER A 161 -20.50 11.82 1.43
N VAL A 162 -21.67 11.87 2.09
CA VAL A 162 -22.38 13.12 2.38
C VAL A 162 -21.50 14.06 3.20
N LEU A 163 -20.84 13.55 4.24
CA LEU A 163 -19.94 14.32 5.09
C LEU A 163 -18.79 14.93 4.29
N LEU A 164 -18.06 14.14 3.48
CA LEU A 164 -16.95 14.66 2.70
C LEU A 164 -17.40 15.75 1.72
N LYS A 165 -18.56 15.57 1.07
CA LYS A 165 -19.14 16.60 0.20
C LYS A 165 -19.47 17.88 0.97
N GLN A 166 -20.12 17.77 2.12
CA GLN A 166 -20.46 18.91 2.97
C GLN A 166 -19.22 19.66 3.44
N LEU A 167 -18.18 18.94 3.88
CA LEU A 167 -16.90 19.54 4.26
C LEU A 167 -16.28 20.30 3.09
N ARG A 168 -16.20 19.71 1.90
CA ARG A 168 -15.68 20.40 0.71
C ARG A 168 -16.49 21.67 0.42
N ASP A 169 -17.81 21.62 0.50
CA ASP A 169 -18.69 22.76 0.19
C ASP A 169 -18.60 23.88 1.21
N GLN A 170 -18.50 23.55 2.50
CA GLN A 170 -18.41 24.54 3.56
C GLN A 170 -17.02 25.18 3.65
N LEU A 171 -15.98 24.38 3.41
CA LEU A 171 -14.60 24.83 3.54
C LEU A 171 -14.10 25.52 2.28
N GLU A 172 -14.61 25.15 1.10
CA GLU A 172 -14.15 25.63 -0.21
C GLU A 172 -12.61 25.62 -0.33
N PRO A 173 -11.95 24.45 -0.11
CA PRO A 173 -10.50 24.40 -0.04
C PRO A 173 -9.86 24.66 -1.41
N ALA A 174 -8.77 25.43 -1.42
CA ALA A 174 -8.03 25.74 -2.64
C ALA A 174 -7.23 24.53 -3.16
N PHE A 175 -6.76 23.69 -2.23
CA PHE A 175 -6.04 22.45 -2.47
C PHE A 175 -6.62 21.30 -1.64
N GLY A 176 -6.51 20.09 -2.16
CA GLY A 176 -6.94 18.87 -1.48
C GLY A 176 -5.87 17.79 -1.58
N PHE A 177 -5.62 17.04 -0.51
CA PHE A 177 -4.83 15.82 -0.56
C PHE A 177 -5.76 14.62 -0.42
N ASN A 178 -5.89 13.86 -1.51
CA ASN A 178 -6.63 12.61 -1.54
C ASN A 178 -5.67 11.45 -1.30
N LEU A 179 -5.74 10.84 -0.12
CA LEU A 179 -4.68 9.95 0.35
C LEU A 179 -5.15 8.49 0.38
N HIS A 180 -4.48 7.66 -0.43
CA HIS A 180 -4.85 6.29 -0.74
C HIS A 180 -3.65 5.33 -0.68
N ASP A 181 -3.95 4.05 -0.78
CA ASP A 181 -2.99 2.98 -1.06
C ASP A 181 -3.35 2.30 -2.40
N GLN A 182 -2.32 1.88 -3.13
CA GLN A 182 -2.49 1.04 -4.32
C GLN A 182 -1.90 -0.36 -4.06
N SER A 183 -2.19 -1.28 -4.98
CA SER A 183 -1.58 -2.61 -4.96
C SER A 183 -0.05 -2.52 -5.01
N ARG A 184 0.62 -3.37 -4.23
CA ARG A 184 2.08 -3.52 -4.26
C ARG A 184 2.63 -4.07 -5.58
N TYR A 185 1.77 -4.55 -6.48
CA TYR A 185 2.15 -5.16 -7.77
C TYR A 185 2.37 -4.14 -8.91
N TYR A 186 2.25 -2.84 -8.60
CA TYR A 186 2.56 -1.78 -9.54
C TYR A 186 4.06 -1.45 -9.55
N THR A 187 4.55 -1.14 -10.74
CA THR A 187 5.90 -0.66 -11.05
C THR A 187 5.84 0.75 -11.59
N ALA A 188 6.93 1.51 -11.47
CA ALA A 188 7.04 2.83 -12.08
C ALA A 188 7.46 2.69 -13.54
N GLY A 189 6.50 2.87 -14.46
CA GLY A 189 6.69 2.56 -15.88
C GLY A 189 6.96 1.07 -16.12
N TYR A 190 7.60 0.75 -17.24
CA TYR A 190 8.00 -0.61 -17.58
C TYR A 190 9.38 -0.94 -17.00
N THR A 191 9.49 -0.94 -15.67
CA THR A 191 10.75 -1.20 -14.96
C THR A 191 10.56 -2.25 -13.86
N ALA A 192 11.67 -2.72 -13.28
CA ALA A 192 11.64 -3.60 -12.10
C ALA A 192 11.37 -2.85 -10.79
N LEU A 193 11.32 -1.52 -10.81
CA LEU A 193 11.19 -0.72 -9.62
C LEU A 193 9.70 -0.59 -9.25
N PRO A 194 9.31 -0.88 -8.00
CA PRO A 194 7.93 -0.74 -7.58
C PRO A 194 7.49 0.73 -7.66
N ALA A 195 6.22 0.96 -7.98
CA ALA A 195 5.60 2.27 -7.81
C ALA A 195 5.31 2.49 -6.32
N THR A 196 6.34 2.88 -5.57
CA THR A 196 6.24 3.07 -4.12
C THR A 196 5.29 4.21 -3.76
N ILE A 197 5.35 5.31 -4.51
CA ILE A 197 4.38 6.40 -4.46
C ILE A 197 3.90 6.68 -5.89
N SER A 198 2.58 6.67 -6.12
CA SER A 198 2.02 7.26 -7.34
C SER A 198 1.29 8.55 -7.03
N PHE A 199 1.38 9.52 -7.93
CA PHE A 199 0.60 10.74 -7.86
C PHE A 199 -0.49 10.78 -8.92
N LEU A 200 -1.55 11.55 -8.68
CA LEU A 200 -2.51 11.91 -9.71
C LEU A 200 -3.05 13.32 -9.45
N ALA A 201 -3.08 14.16 -10.49
CA ALA A 201 -3.98 15.30 -10.58
C ALA A 201 -5.23 14.86 -11.34
N PRO A 202 -6.36 14.56 -10.66
CA PRO A 202 -7.52 13.90 -11.26
C PRO A 202 -8.05 14.65 -12.48
N ALA A 203 -8.57 13.92 -13.47
CA ALA A 203 -9.30 14.55 -14.57
C ALA A 203 -10.67 15.03 -14.07
N TYR A 204 -11.16 16.16 -14.59
CA TYR A 204 -12.49 16.67 -14.26
C TYR A 204 -13.52 16.46 -15.40
N ASP A 205 -13.05 15.96 -16.55
CA ASP A 205 -13.82 15.61 -17.74
C ASP A 205 -13.13 14.49 -18.54
N TYR A 206 -13.87 13.87 -19.47
CA TYR A 206 -13.38 12.74 -20.28
C TYR A 206 -12.22 13.10 -21.22
N ASP A 207 -12.17 14.35 -21.68
CA ASP A 207 -11.10 14.86 -22.55
C ASP A 207 -9.80 15.13 -21.77
N ARG A 208 -9.83 15.01 -20.43
CA ARG A 208 -8.71 15.24 -19.53
C ARG A 208 -8.13 16.63 -19.74
N ASN A 209 -9.00 17.62 -19.88
CA ASN A 209 -8.58 19.01 -20.04
C ASN A 209 -7.78 19.49 -18.83
N ILE A 210 -6.94 20.50 -19.05
CA ILE A 210 -6.15 21.15 -18.01
C ILE A 210 -6.66 22.57 -17.86
N ASN A 211 -7.45 22.81 -16.80
CA ASN A 211 -7.79 24.15 -16.34
C ASN A 211 -6.80 24.61 -15.26
N THR A 212 -6.96 25.84 -14.78
CA THR A 212 -6.08 26.40 -13.73
C THR A 212 -6.11 25.59 -12.43
N VAL A 213 -7.24 24.97 -12.10
CA VAL A 213 -7.39 24.15 -10.89
C VAL A 213 -6.53 22.88 -11.00
N ARG A 214 -6.60 22.18 -12.14
CA ARG A 214 -5.82 20.94 -12.36
C ARG A 214 -4.35 21.23 -12.55
N GLU A 215 -4.03 22.32 -13.25
CA GLU A 215 -2.66 22.79 -13.43
C GLU A 215 -1.97 23.05 -12.09
N ARG A 216 -2.63 23.70 -11.12
CA ARG A 216 -2.05 23.92 -9.78
C ARG A 216 -1.65 22.59 -9.12
N ALA A 217 -2.52 21.58 -9.16
CA ALA A 217 -2.22 20.27 -8.60
C ALA A 217 -1.04 19.59 -9.31
N MET A 218 -1.04 19.59 -10.65
CA MET A 218 0.06 19.01 -11.45
C MET A 218 1.41 19.66 -11.13
N ARG A 219 1.45 20.99 -11.00
CA ARG A 219 2.69 21.71 -10.68
C ARG A 219 3.16 21.44 -9.25
N THR A 220 2.25 21.33 -8.29
CA THR A 220 2.62 20.91 -6.93
C THR A 220 3.20 19.50 -6.91
N ILE A 221 2.57 18.56 -7.64
CA ILE A 221 3.07 17.18 -7.79
C ILE A 221 4.47 17.17 -8.42
N ALA A 222 4.73 17.98 -9.45
CA ALA A 222 6.06 18.07 -10.05
C ALA A 222 7.14 18.48 -9.03
N GLY A 223 6.83 19.38 -8.10
CA GLY A 223 7.73 19.74 -7.00
C GLY A 223 7.89 18.63 -5.96
N MET A 224 6.81 17.94 -5.60
CA MET A 224 6.86 16.79 -4.69
C MET A 224 7.69 15.63 -5.27
N ASP A 225 7.57 15.35 -6.57
CA ASP A 225 8.40 14.38 -7.30
C ASP A 225 9.89 14.71 -7.16
N HIS A 226 10.29 15.96 -7.41
CA HIS A 226 11.69 16.39 -7.23
C HIS A 226 12.25 16.09 -5.84
N VAL A 227 11.42 16.16 -4.79
CA VAL A 227 11.82 15.80 -3.43
C VAL A 227 11.96 14.28 -3.29
N LEU A 228 10.95 13.51 -3.71
CA LEU A 228 10.93 12.06 -3.54
C LEU A 228 12.02 11.32 -4.34
N GLN A 229 12.41 11.85 -5.49
CA GLN A 229 13.51 11.27 -6.29
C GLN A 229 14.84 11.22 -5.53
N GLN A 230 15.01 11.97 -4.44
CA GLN A 230 16.20 11.89 -3.58
C GLN A 230 16.26 10.59 -2.76
N PHE A 231 15.11 9.98 -2.44
CA PHE A 231 15.00 8.84 -1.53
C PHE A 231 14.58 7.56 -2.23
N ILE A 232 13.74 7.69 -3.26
CA ILE A 232 13.20 6.58 -4.04
C ILE A 232 13.32 6.86 -5.55
N PRO A 233 14.56 7.06 -6.07
CA PRO A 233 14.78 7.38 -7.47
C PRO A 233 14.15 6.32 -8.39
N GLY A 234 13.35 6.76 -9.35
CA GLY A 234 12.67 5.88 -10.30
C GLY A 234 11.51 5.05 -9.74
N GLN A 235 11.09 5.25 -8.49
CA GLN A 235 9.97 4.54 -7.85
C GLN A 235 8.74 5.45 -7.63
N VAL A 236 8.74 6.65 -8.21
CA VAL A 236 7.57 7.55 -8.27
C VAL A 236 6.87 7.36 -9.62
N ALA A 237 5.56 7.19 -9.60
CA ALA A 237 4.75 7.00 -10.79
C ALA A 237 3.53 7.97 -10.82
N LYS A 238 2.78 7.94 -11.93
CA LYS A 238 1.43 8.50 -12.02
C LYS A 238 0.41 7.37 -12.00
N PHE A 239 -0.70 7.58 -11.32
CA PHE A 239 -1.87 6.74 -11.50
C PHE A 239 -2.58 7.11 -12.80
N ASN A 240 -3.28 6.16 -13.44
CA ASN A 240 -4.09 6.43 -14.63
C ASN A 240 -5.09 7.57 -14.35
N ASP A 241 -5.13 8.57 -15.25
CA ASP A 241 -5.98 9.76 -15.15
C ASP A 241 -7.28 9.65 -15.95
N GLU A 242 -7.68 8.44 -16.35
CA GLU A 242 -9.00 8.16 -16.92
C GLU A 242 -10.10 8.69 -16.00
N HIS A 243 -10.99 9.50 -16.57
CA HIS A 243 -12.05 10.16 -15.83
C HIS A 243 -13.07 9.14 -15.29
N GLU A 244 -13.20 9.07 -13.95
CA GLU A 244 -14.25 8.32 -13.27
C GLU A 244 -15.23 9.33 -12.65
N PRO A 245 -16.37 9.60 -13.32
CA PRO A 245 -17.29 10.67 -12.92
C PRO A 245 -17.93 10.45 -11.56
N ARG A 246 -17.81 9.25 -10.96
CA ARG A 246 -18.31 8.94 -9.62
C ARG A 246 -17.25 9.03 -8.52
N ALA A 247 -15.99 9.24 -8.87
CA ALA A 247 -14.89 9.36 -7.90
C ALA A 247 -14.88 10.72 -7.21
N PHE A 248 -14.50 10.74 -5.94
CA PHE A 248 -14.40 11.98 -5.17
C PHE A 248 -13.24 12.84 -5.65
N GLY A 249 -12.10 12.24 -6.05
CA GLY A 249 -10.96 12.98 -6.61
C GLY A 249 -11.37 13.86 -7.80
N ASP A 250 -11.96 13.24 -8.82
CA ASP A 250 -12.44 13.90 -10.04
C ASP A 250 -13.49 14.96 -9.75
N ASN A 251 -14.44 14.68 -8.85
CA ASN A 251 -15.51 15.62 -8.54
C ASN A 251 -15.02 16.78 -7.68
N ILE A 252 -14.19 16.57 -6.66
CA ILE A 252 -13.61 17.65 -5.85
C ILE A 252 -12.72 18.54 -6.72
N GLN A 253 -11.98 17.94 -7.67
CA GLN A 253 -11.24 18.65 -8.71
C GLN A 253 -12.17 19.51 -9.59
N LYS A 254 -13.25 18.92 -10.09
CA LYS A 254 -14.29 19.60 -10.89
C LYS A 254 -14.98 20.72 -10.11
N TRP A 255 -15.17 20.54 -8.81
CA TRP A 255 -15.78 21.54 -7.93
C TRP A 255 -14.79 22.66 -7.55
N GLY A 256 -13.55 22.66 -8.04
CA GLY A 256 -12.66 23.82 -7.96
C GLY A 256 -11.54 23.72 -6.93
N THR A 257 -11.37 22.57 -6.29
CA THR A 257 -10.25 22.30 -5.39
C THR A 257 -9.12 21.62 -6.18
N SER A 258 -7.88 22.08 -6.02
CA SER A 258 -6.74 21.45 -6.72
C SER A 258 -6.34 20.18 -5.96
N VAL A 259 -6.80 19.02 -6.45
CA VAL A 259 -6.60 17.73 -5.78
C VAL A 259 -5.27 17.12 -6.19
N ILE A 260 -4.46 16.83 -5.17
CA ILE A 260 -3.24 16.05 -5.24
C ILE A 260 -3.58 14.68 -4.65
N LEU A 261 -3.71 13.69 -5.51
CA LEU A 261 -3.95 12.32 -5.08
C LEU A 261 -2.60 11.62 -4.90
N VAL A 262 -2.44 10.91 -3.78
CA VAL A 262 -1.25 10.13 -3.43
C VAL A 262 -1.67 8.69 -3.20
N GLU A 263 -1.06 7.76 -3.93
CA GLU A 263 -1.25 6.32 -3.81
C GLU A 263 0.00 5.69 -3.20
N SER A 264 -0.15 5.02 -2.05
CA SER A 264 0.91 4.30 -1.36
C SER A 264 0.99 2.85 -1.85
N GLY A 265 1.99 2.53 -2.67
CA GLY A 265 2.17 1.20 -3.26
C GLY A 265 2.93 0.23 -2.38
N GLY A 266 3.94 -0.42 -2.97
CA GLY A 266 4.81 -1.38 -2.29
C GLY A 266 6.27 -0.97 -2.32
N GLN A 267 7.05 -1.59 -1.46
CA GLN A 267 8.50 -1.48 -1.42
C GLN A 267 9.13 -2.75 -0.85
N HIS A 268 10.29 -3.13 -1.38
CA HIS A 268 11.06 -4.28 -0.88
C HIS A 268 11.35 -4.11 0.62
N GLY A 269 11.01 -5.14 1.40
CA GLY A 269 11.33 -5.18 2.84
C GLY A 269 10.49 -4.26 3.73
N ASP A 270 9.43 -3.63 3.22
CA ASP A 270 8.57 -2.72 4.01
C ASP A 270 7.09 -3.18 4.06
N PRO A 271 6.80 -4.39 4.59
CA PRO A 271 5.43 -4.90 4.62
C PRO A 271 4.51 -3.98 5.43
N GLU A 272 4.95 -3.45 6.56
CA GLU A 272 4.17 -2.53 7.40
C GLU A 272 4.16 -1.08 6.89
N LYS A 273 4.68 -0.84 5.69
CA LYS A 273 4.67 0.46 4.99
C LYS A 273 5.25 1.61 5.84
N GLN A 274 6.24 1.32 6.69
CA GLN A 274 6.82 2.28 7.62
C GLN A 274 7.77 3.27 6.93
N HIS A 275 8.48 2.84 5.89
CA HIS A 275 9.24 3.76 5.05
C HIS A 275 8.30 4.50 4.09
N ILE A 276 7.28 3.83 3.55
CA ILE A 276 6.25 4.51 2.73
C ILE A 276 5.49 5.58 3.53
N ARG A 277 5.24 5.37 4.83
CA ARG A 277 4.74 6.38 5.78
C ARG A 277 5.66 7.60 5.86
N GLN A 278 6.98 7.39 5.98
CA GLN A 278 7.97 8.48 6.00
C GLN A 278 7.99 9.25 4.67
N LEU A 279 7.84 8.56 3.55
CA LEU A 279 7.75 9.18 2.22
C LEU A 279 6.46 10.00 2.07
N ASN A 280 5.32 9.49 2.53
CA ASN A 280 4.06 10.23 2.58
C ASN A 280 4.19 11.50 3.43
N PHE A 281 4.74 11.40 4.64
CA PHE A 281 5.01 12.54 5.51
C PHE A 281 5.85 13.60 4.79
N THR A 282 6.96 13.17 4.18
CA THR A 282 7.89 14.05 3.45
C THR A 282 7.22 14.71 2.25
N ALA A 283 6.46 13.96 1.46
CA ALA A 283 5.77 14.45 0.27
C ALA A 283 4.67 15.45 0.62
N ILE A 284 3.79 15.10 1.57
CA ILE A 284 2.69 15.96 2.02
C ILE A 284 3.27 17.26 2.58
N LEU A 285 4.27 17.20 3.45
CA LEU A 285 4.85 18.39 4.07
C LEU A 285 5.56 19.29 3.04
N SER A 286 6.25 18.70 2.07
CA SER A 286 6.85 19.44 0.95
C SER A 286 5.78 20.10 0.06
N GLY A 287 4.68 19.41 -0.21
CA GLY A 287 3.54 19.94 -0.95
C GLY A 287 2.87 21.11 -0.21
N LEU A 288 2.64 20.98 1.10
CA LEU A 288 2.12 22.06 1.94
C LEU A 288 3.05 23.28 1.92
N TYR A 289 4.36 23.08 2.06
CA TYR A 289 5.32 24.18 2.00
C TYR A 289 5.30 24.89 0.64
N LEU A 290 5.24 24.14 -0.47
CA LEU A 290 5.11 24.71 -1.81
C LEU A 290 3.82 25.52 -2.00
N ILE A 291 2.71 25.06 -1.41
CA ILE A 291 1.43 25.77 -1.45
C ILE A 291 1.49 27.05 -0.61
N ALA A 292 2.07 26.99 0.59
CA ALA A 292 2.22 28.14 1.49
C ALA A 292 3.03 29.28 0.83
N GLU A 293 4.11 28.92 0.15
CA GLU A 293 5.00 29.85 -0.56
C GLU A 293 4.49 30.25 -1.96
N GLU A 294 3.41 29.63 -2.45
CA GLU A 294 2.96 29.65 -3.85
C GLU A 294 4.06 29.25 -4.87
N LYS A 295 5.14 28.61 -4.42
CA LYS A 295 6.29 28.22 -5.24
C LYS A 295 6.02 27.05 -6.18
N TYR A 296 4.88 26.36 -6.04
CA TYR A 296 4.41 25.41 -7.05
C TYR A 296 4.32 26.07 -8.45
N ARG A 297 4.11 27.39 -8.53
CA ARG A 297 4.05 28.13 -9.81
C ARG A 297 5.35 28.07 -10.62
N SER A 298 6.48 27.84 -9.97
CA SER A 298 7.80 27.73 -10.61
C SER A 298 8.04 26.38 -11.28
N PHE A 299 7.20 25.38 -11.04
CA PHE A 299 7.34 24.05 -11.65
C PHE A 299 6.51 23.96 -12.92
N GLU A 300 7.11 23.50 -14.02
CA GLU A 300 6.43 23.33 -15.30
C GLU A 300 5.58 22.04 -15.36
N LEU A 301 4.53 22.06 -16.19
CA LEU A 301 3.71 20.87 -16.48
C LEU A 301 4.52 19.69 -17.04
N ALA A 302 5.62 19.97 -17.75
CA ALA A 302 6.54 18.94 -18.23
C ALA A 302 7.13 18.09 -17.09
N GLY A 303 7.31 18.68 -15.89
CA GLY A 303 7.77 17.98 -14.69
C GLY A 303 6.76 16.96 -14.17
N TYR A 304 5.46 17.23 -14.31
CA TYR A 304 4.41 16.23 -14.03
C TYR A 304 4.35 15.18 -15.13
N ASN A 305 4.38 15.60 -16.39
CA ASN A 305 4.19 14.70 -17.54
C ASN A 305 5.30 13.64 -17.68
N ARG A 306 6.54 13.94 -17.28
CA ARG A 306 7.67 13.00 -17.30
C ARG A 306 7.59 11.88 -16.26
N ILE A 307 6.77 12.04 -15.21
CA ILE A 307 6.58 10.97 -14.23
C ILE A 307 5.92 9.80 -14.98
N PRO A 308 6.49 8.59 -14.95
CA PRO A 308 5.96 7.46 -15.70
C PRO A 308 4.62 7.00 -15.13
N GLU A 309 3.72 6.47 -15.95
CA GLU A 309 2.50 5.83 -15.43
C GLU A 309 2.83 4.50 -14.74
N ASN A 310 2.04 4.13 -13.74
CA ASN A 310 2.21 2.87 -13.04
C ASN A 310 1.77 1.69 -13.94
N GLN A 311 2.50 0.57 -13.86
CA GLN A 311 2.23 -0.65 -14.65
C GLN A 311 2.15 -1.87 -13.75
N ARG A 312 1.21 -2.79 -14.01
CA ARG A 312 1.04 -4.02 -13.21
C ARG A 312 2.01 -5.10 -13.68
N HIS A 313 3.28 -4.97 -13.33
CA HIS A 313 4.39 -5.78 -13.85
C HIS A 313 5.21 -6.49 -12.76
N LEU A 314 4.70 -6.54 -11.52
CA LEU A 314 5.43 -7.07 -10.37
C LEU A 314 4.64 -8.20 -9.68
N TYR A 315 5.35 -9.26 -9.31
CA TYR A 315 4.83 -10.40 -8.54
C TYR A 315 5.60 -10.54 -7.22
N ASP A 316 5.07 -11.28 -6.24
CA ASP A 316 5.83 -11.52 -5.00
C ASP A 316 7.00 -12.47 -5.22
N LEU A 317 6.77 -13.56 -5.96
CA LEU A 317 7.80 -14.51 -6.36
C LEU A 317 7.72 -14.75 -7.87
N LEU A 318 8.86 -14.63 -8.54
CA LEU A 318 9.02 -14.98 -9.94
C LEU A 318 10.04 -16.11 -10.08
N LEU A 319 9.57 -17.29 -10.47
CA LEU A 319 10.44 -18.40 -10.84
C LEU A 319 10.81 -18.25 -12.31
N ARG A 320 12.10 -18.13 -12.62
CA ARG A 320 12.60 -18.00 -13.98
C ARG A 320 13.16 -19.31 -14.51
N HIS A 321 12.96 -19.58 -15.80
CA HIS A 321 13.62 -20.66 -16.54
C HIS A 321 13.47 -22.04 -15.91
N VAL A 322 12.30 -22.35 -15.36
CA VAL A 322 12.02 -23.66 -14.75
C VAL A 322 11.52 -24.64 -15.80
N ARG A 323 11.97 -25.90 -15.76
CA ARG A 323 11.40 -26.95 -16.61
C ARG A 323 10.13 -27.50 -15.99
N TYR A 324 9.09 -27.69 -16.80
CA TYR A 324 7.86 -28.35 -16.42
C TYR A 324 7.48 -29.36 -17.49
N THR A 325 7.14 -30.59 -17.07
CA THR A 325 6.74 -31.66 -17.98
C THR A 325 5.29 -32.03 -17.73
N GLU A 326 4.46 -31.88 -18.76
CA GLU A 326 3.06 -32.28 -18.74
C GLU A 326 2.72 -33.04 -20.02
N HIS A 327 1.98 -34.15 -19.90
CA HIS A 327 1.64 -35.03 -21.02
C HIS A 327 2.85 -35.45 -21.90
N GLY A 328 4.03 -35.60 -21.29
CA GLY A 328 5.28 -35.97 -21.98
C GLY A 328 5.94 -34.83 -22.75
N ARG A 329 5.42 -33.60 -22.69
CA ARG A 329 6.05 -32.40 -23.26
C ARG A 329 6.79 -31.64 -22.18
N ASP A 330 8.09 -31.53 -22.36
CA ASP A 330 8.99 -30.74 -21.50
C ASP A 330 9.09 -29.31 -22.03
N THR A 331 8.78 -28.32 -21.18
CA THR A 331 8.70 -26.91 -21.52
C THR A 331 9.49 -26.08 -20.52
N LEU A 332 10.23 -25.08 -21.02
CA LEU A 332 10.86 -24.06 -20.19
C LEU A 332 9.86 -22.92 -19.96
N LEU A 333 9.60 -22.58 -18.70
CA LEU A 333 8.59 -21.60 -18.29
C LEU A 333 9.17 -20.61 -17.29
N ASP A 334 8.56 -19.43 -17.23
CA ASP A 334 8.56 -18.58 -16.05
C ASP A 334 7.20 -18.68 -15.34
N ILE A 335 7.17 -18.47 -14.03
CA ILE A 335 5.95 -18.57 -13.20
C ILE A 335 5.89 -17.40 -12.23
N GLY A 336 4.81 -16.63 -12.31
CA GLY A 336 4.52 -15.50 -11.44
C GLY A 336 3.55 -15.89 -10.33
N ILE A 337 3.92 -15.58 -9.09
CA ILE A 337 3.14 -15.95 -7.90
C ILE A 337 2.89 -14.70 -7.05
N ASN A 338 1.63 -14.50 -6.67
CA ASN A 338 1.22 -13.47 -5.71
C ASN A 338 0.89 -14.12 -4.36
N ARG A 339 1.28 -13.45 -3.27
CA ARG A 339 1.02 -13.85 -1.90
C ARG A 339 -0.12 -12.96 -1.38
N LEU A 340 -1.36 -13.34 -1.69
CA LEU A 340 -2.53 -12.55 -1.31
C LEU A 340 -2.73 -12.60 0.21
N GLU A 341 -2.98 -11.45 0.82
CA GLU A 341 -3.30 -11.38 2.24
C GLU A 341 -4.79 -11.59 2.46
N VAL A 342 -5.13 -12.54 3.34
CA VAL A 342 -6.50 -12.84 3.74
C VAL A 342 -6.64 -12.51 5.21
N ASP A 343 -7.65 -11.69 5.52
CA ASP A 343 -7.94 -11.31 6.91
C ASP A 343 -8.30 -12.54 7.75
N ALA A 344 -7.73 -12.61 8.94
CA ALA A 344 -7.98 -13.74 9.84
C ALA A 344 -9.46 -13.74 10.27
N PRO A 345 -10.11 -14.92 10.48
CA PRO A 345 -11.52 -14.97 10.90
C PRO A 345 -11.82 -14.24 12.22
N ASN A 346 -10.82 -14.04 13.07
CA ASN A 346 -10.92 -13.29 14.33
C ASN A 346 -10.61 -11.78 14.17
N HIS A 347 -10.22 -11.34 12.97
CA HIS A 347 -9.77 -9.98 12.64
C HIS A 347 -8.54 -9.49 13.44
N LEU A 348 -7.75 -10.38 14.04
CA LEU A 348 -6.55 -10.05 14.83
C LEU A 348 -5.24 -10.15 14.04
N GLY A 349 -5.32 -10.29 12.72
CA GLY A 349 -4.16 -10.46 11.84
C GLY A 349 -4.57 -10.89 10.45
N PHE A 350 -3.62 -11.48 9.72
CA PHE A 350 -3.86 -12.03 8.38
C PHE A 350 -2.94 -13.21 8.13
N TYR A 351 -3.29 -13.97 7.10
CA TYR A 351 -2.45 -15.03 6.56
C TYR A 351 -2.31 -14.86 5.05
N HIS A 352 -1.33 -15.54 4.47
CA HIS A 352 -1.16 -15.53 3.02
C HIS A 352 -1.92 -16.71 2.41
N SER A 353 -2.65 -16.45 1.34
CA SER A 353 -3.19 -17.46 0.43
C SER A 353 -2.64 -17.14 -0.95
N SER A 354 -1.52 -17.76 -1.31
CA SER A 354 -0.87 -17.50 -2.59
C SER A 354 -1.62 -18.09 -3.76
N ALA A 355 -1.40 -17.52 -4.94
CA ALA A 355 -1.88 -18.06 -6.20
C ALA A 355 -0.82 -17.92 -7.30
N VAL A 356 -0.78 -18.89 -8.21
CA VAL A 356 -0.07 -18.75 -9.49
C VAL A 356 -0.90 -17.84 -10.39
N GLU A 357 -0.32 -16.73 -10.81
CA GLU A 357 -1.04 -15.66 -11.51
C GLU A 357 -0.59 -15.52 -12.96
N GLU A 358 0.59 -16.07 -13.31
CA GLU A 358 1.08 -16.09 -14.67
C GLU A 358 1.98 -17.31 -14.90
N ILE A 359 1.90 -17.89 -16.12
CA ILE A 359 2.70 -19.03 -16.56
C ILE A 359 3.09 -18.78 -18.03
N GLY A 360 4.39 -18.69 -18.31
CA GLY A 360 4.87 -18.57 -19.69
C GLY A 360 6.08 -17.67 -19.83
N ASP A 361 6.08 -16.81 -20.84
CA ASP A 361 7.12 -15.81 -21.06
C ASP A 361 6.89 -14.60 -20.16
N MET A 362 7.74 -14.47 -19.13
CA MET A 362 7.68 -13.35 -18.19
C MET A 362 8.89 -12.43 -18.32
N SER A 363 9.49 -12.32 -19.51
CA SER A 363 10.71 -11.54 -19.78
C SER A 363 10.57 -10.04 -19.51
N VAL A 364 9.35 -9.50 -19.52
CA VAL A 364 9.03 -8.09 -19.24
C VAL A 364 8.43 -7.84 -17.84
N PHE A 365 8.34 -8.90 -17.04
CA PHE A 365 7.80 -8.87 -15.68
C PHE A 365 8.91 -9.11 -14.65
N HIS A 366 8.64 -8.72 -13.41
CA HIS A 366 9.60 -8.69 -12.33
C HIS A 366 9.02 -9.31 -11.05
N GLY A 367 9.89 -9.78 -10.17
CA GLY A 367 9.51 -10.25 -8.83
C GLY A 367 10.08 -9.37 -7.72
N TYR A 368 9.35 -9.24 -6.60
CA TYR A 368 9.95 -8.80 -5.34
C TYR A 368 11.07 -9.75 -4.91
N GLU A 369 10.83 -11.04 -5.16
CA GLU A 369 11.79 -12.13 -5.07
C GLU A 369 11.85 -12.84 -6.43
N GLU A 370 13.06 -13.13 -6.92
CA GLU A 370 13.26 -13.88 -8.15
C GLU A 370 14.18 -15.08 -7.89
N LEU A 371 13.79 -16.26 -8.38
CA LEU A 371 14.64 -17.45 -8.38
C LEU A 371 14.90 -17.89 -9.81
N ASP A 372 16.17 -17.84 -10.22
CA ASP A 372 16.61 -18.45 -11.48
C ASP A 372 16.73 -19.97 -11.32
N ALA A 373 15.74 -20.70 -11.83
CA ALA A 373 15.59 -22.14 -11.70
C ALA A 373 16.18 -22.92 -12.90
N ARG A 374 17.16 -22.34 -13.62
CA ARG A 374 17.85 -23.03 -14.72
C ARG A 374 18.41 -24.38 -14.28
N GLY A 375 18.07 -25.42 -15.03
CA GLY A 375 18.49 -26.79 -14.73
C GLY A 375 17.69 -27.45 -13.61
N LEU A 376 16.62 -26.82 -13.14
CA LEU A 376 15.68 -27.41 -12.20
C LEU A 376 14.37 -27.77 -12.91
N THR A 377 13.73 -28.83 -12.42
CA THR A 377 12.41 -29.27 -12.86
C THR A 377 11.40 -29.01 -11.75
N LEU A 378 10.32 -28.32 -12.05
CA LEU A 378 9.18 -28.15 -11.17
C LEU A 378 8.32 -29.39 -11.18
N VAL A 379 7.98 -29.89 -10.00
CA VAL A 379 6.96 -30.92 -9.81
C VAL A 379 5.95 -30.46 -8.73
N PRO A 380 4.68 -30.90 -8.82
CA PRO A 380 3.71 -30.74 -7.75
C PRO A 380 4.28 -31.22 -6.41
N GLY A 381 4.03 -30.44 -5.35
CA GLY A 381 4.31 -30.89 -3.99
C GLY A 381 3.49 -32.13 -3.62
N GLN A 382 4.05 -32.99 -2.79
CA GLN A 382 3.36 -34.22 -2.36
C GLN A 382 2.56 -34.01 -1.06
N VAL A 383 1.52 -34.82 -0.89
CA VAL A 383 0.78 -34.94 0.38
C VAL A 383 1.35 -36.10 1.18
N TYR A 384 1.67 -35.86 2.45
CA TYR A 384 2.07 -36.90 3.39
C TYR A 384 0.82 -37.63 3.91
N GLU A 385 0.50 -38.76 3.28
CA GLU A 385 -0.76 -39.49 3.51
C GLU A 385 -0.81 -40.29 4.82
N GLN A 386 0.28 -40.37 5.59
CA GLN A 386 0.25 -40.95 6.93
C GLN A 386 -0.16 -39.87 7.92
N PRO A 387 -1.41 -39.84 8.41
CA PRO A 387 -1.90 -38.71 9.16
C PRO A 387 -1.27 -38.63 10.54
N ILE A 388 -0.87 -37.42 10.94
CA ILE A 388 -0.56 -37.08 12.33
C ILE A 388 -1.86 -36.90 13.11
N ASP A 389 -1.82 -37.07 14.44
CA ASP A 389 -3.05 -37.06 15.23
C ASP A 389 -3.65 -35.65 15.33
N ASN A 390 -2.81 -34.63 15.54
CA ASN A 390 -3.20 -33.23 15.72
C ASN A 390 -2.07 -32.27 15.28
N LEU A 391 -2.32 -30.96 15.34
CA LEU A 391 -1.36 -29.94 14.91
C LEU A 391 -0.10 -29.83 15.77
N GLU A 392 -0.14 -30.25 17.04
CA GLU A 392 1.02 -30.18 17.95
C GLU A 392 2.14 -31.13 17.51
N GLU A 393 1.80 -32.19 16.77
CA GLU A 393 2.77 -33.13 16.19
C GLU A 393 3.51 -32.54 14.98
N LEU A 394 2.97 -31.49 14.35
CA LEU A 394 3.62 -30.81 13.22
C LEU A 394 4.67 -29.82 13.72
N THR A 395 5.78 -30.33 14.22
CA THR A 395 6.92 -29.50 14.62
C THR A 395 7.67 -28.95 13.39
N ASP A 396 8.37 -27.83 13.56
CA ASP A 396 9.22 -27.25 12.50
C ASP A 396 10.24 -28.26 11.95
N GLU A 397 10.81 -29.10 12.83
CA GLU A 397 11.77 -30.14 12.44
C GLU A 397 11.11 -31.22 11.58
N LEU A 398 9.91 -31.69 11.97
CA LEU A 398 9.16 -32.66 11.17
C LEU A 398 8.77 -32.06 9.82
N ALA A 399 8.24 -30.84 9.82
CA ALA A 399 7.84 -30.14 8.62
C ALA A 399 9.02 -29.95 7.66
N TYR A 400 10.16 -29.49 8.14
CA TYR A 400 11.36 -29.31 7.32
C TYR A 400 11.88 -30.64 6.76
N ARG A 401 11.85 -31.71 7.55
CA ARG A 401 12.21 -33.06 7.10
C ARG A 401 11.28 -33.58 6.01
N LEU A 402 9.97 -33.35 6.15
CA LEU A 402 8.97 -33.70 5.15
C LEU A 402 9.15 -32.87 3.87
N LEU A 403 9.41 -31.57 4.00
CA LEU A 403 9.66 -30.66 2.89
C LEU A 403 10.88 -31.08 2.08
N LYS A 404 11.99 -31.48 2.73
CA LYS A 404 13.17 -32.05 2.07
C LYS A 404 12.89 -33.33 1.27
N ARG A 405 11.85 -34.07 1.66
CA ARG A 405 11.41 -35.30 0.96
C ARG A 405 10.38 -35.01 -0.13
N GLY A 406 10.00 -33.75 -0.31
CA GLY A 406 9.09 -33.28 -1.35
C GLY A 406 7.63 -33.15 -0.91
N TYR A 407 7.33 -33.28 0.38
CA TYR A 407 5.97 -33.11 0.91
C TYR A 407 5.73 -31.64 1.26
N THR A 408 4.71 -31.04 0.67
CA THR A 408 4.28 -29.65 0.96
C THR A 408 3.03 -29.60 1.83
N THR A 409 2.37 -30.75 2.04
CA THR A 409 1.10 -30.86 2.76
C THR A 409 1.06 -32.11 3.62
N VAL A 410 0.45 -32.04 4.81
CA VAL A 410 0.27 -33.17 5.73
C VAL A 410 -1.20 -33.40 6.07
N ARG A 411 -1.58 -34.68 6.22
CA ARG A 411 -2.90 -35.09 6.71
C ARG A 411 -2.97 -35.03 8.23
N VAL A 412 -4.07 -34.50 8.78
CA VAL A 412 -4.33 -34.45 10.23
C VAL A 412 -5.67 -35.10 10.54
N LYS A 413 -5.71 -35.99 11.55
CA LYS A 413 -6.95 -36.69 11.96
C LYS A 413 -7.93 -35.75 12.67
N HIS A 414 -7.42 -34.95 13.61
CA HIS A 414 -8.22 -34.07 14.43
C HIS A 414 -7.84 -32.61 14.17
N LEU A 415 -8.50 -32.00 13.18
CA LEU A 415 -8.38 -30.58 12.93
C LEU A 415 -9.17 -29.77 13.97
N PRO A 416 -8.62 -28.67 14.49
CA PRO A 416 -9.40 -27.73 15.28
C PRO A 416 -10.51 -27.11 14.41
N GLY A 417 -11.72 -26.97 14.96
CA GLY A 417 -12.87 -26.43 14.22
C GLY A 417 -12.73 -24.97 13.81
N VAL A 418 -11.95 -24.19 14.57
CA VAL A 418 -11.50 -22.83 14.23
C VAL A 418 -10.04 -22.75 14.64
N LEU A 419 -9.15 -22.41 13.71
CA LEU A 419 -7.80 -21.99 14.09
C LEU A 419 -7.90 -20.62 14.79
N PRO A 420 -7.55 -20.50 16.08
CA PRO A 420 -7.62 -19.23 16.79
C PRO A 420 -6.69 -18.18 16.19
N ASP A 421 -5.66 -18.63 15.49
CA ASP A 421 -4.72 -17.82 14.75
C ASP A 421 -4.40 -18.56 13.44
N PRO A 422 -4.87 -18.08 12.26
CA PRO A 422 -4.52 -18.67 10.97
C PRO A 422 -3.08 -18.34 10.56
N THR A 423 -2.19 -18.03 11.52
CA THR A 423 -0.77 -17.82 11.25
C THR A 423 -0.15 -19.05 10.59
N SER A 424 0.95 -18.77 9.90
CA SER A 424 1.61 -19.71 9.03
C SER A 424 2.05 -20.98 9.75
N LEU A 425 1.47 -22.10 9.33
CA LEU A 425 1.83 -23.43 9.80
C LEU A 425 3.22 -23.82 9.25
N PRO A 426 3.94 -24.72 9.93
CA PRO A 426 5.21 -25.28 9.45
C PRO A 426 5.10 -25.94 8.06
N LEU A 427 3.92 -26.43 7.72
CA LEU A 427 3.58 -27.04 6.44
C LEU A 427 2.09 -26.81 6.15
N ASN A 428 1.64 -26.98 4.90
CA ASN A 428 0.21 -26.99 4.66
C ASN A 428 -0.43 -28.18 5.37
N VAL A 429 -1.63 -27.99 5.88
CA VAL A 429 -2.38 -29.00 6.62
C VAL A 429 -3.73 -29.20 5.98
N THR A 430 -4.22 -30.44 5.96
CA THR A 430 -5.58 -30.73 5.55
C THR A 430 -6.16 -31.94 6.27
N GLY A 431 -7.49 -32.09 6.22
CA GLY A 431 -8.20 -33.23 6.79
C GLY A 431 -8.01 -34.52 5.99
N ILE A 432 -8.31 -35.65 6.62
CA ILE A 432 -8.18 -36.99 6.00
C ILE A 432 -9.06 -37.22 4.77
N ALA A 433 -10.17 -36.49 4.64
CA ALA A 433 -11.14 -36.65 3.56
C ALA A 433 -10.99 -35.60 2.44
N SER A 434 -10.12 -34.61 2.62
CA SER A 434 -9.98 -33.50 1.67
C SER A 434 -9.27 -33.94 0.40
N LEU A 435 -9.76 -33.51 -0.76
CA LEU A 435 -9.01 -33.65 -2.00
C LEU A 435 -7.97 -32.54 -2.09
N VAL A 436 -6.74 -32.89 -2.44
CA VAL A 436 -5.65 -31.93 -2.61
C VAL A 436 -5.03 -32.16 -3.98
N ASP A 437 -5.00 -31.10 -4.79
CA ASP A 437 -4.31 -31.05 -6.07
C ASP A 437 -3.28 -29.91 -5.99
N HIS A 438 -2.03 -30.23 -6.32
CA HIS A 438 -0.92 -29.28 -6.35
C HIS A 438 -0.37 -29.12 -7.77
N ARG A 439 -1.16 -29.48 -8.79
CA ARG A 439 -0.81 -29.22 -10.18
C ARG A 439 -0.51 -27.73 -10.39
N LEU A 440 0.42 -27.46 -11.30
CA LEU A 440 0.66 -26.11 -11.76
C LEU A 440 -0.51 -25.66 -12.65
N ALA A 441 -1.26 -24.65 -12.20
CA ALA A 441 -2.33 -24.02 -12.97
C ALA A 441 -2.57 -22.59 -12.48
N LEU A 442 -3.15 -21.76 -13.34
CA LEU A 442 -3.52 -20.38 -12.99
C LEU A 442 -4.60 -20.39 -11.90
N GLU A 443 -4.54 -19.38 -11.02
CA GLU A 443 -5.43 -19.17 -9.88
C GLU A 443 -5.38 -20.27 -8.80
N GLU A 444 -4.51 -21.27 -8.95
CA GLU A 444 -4.31 -22.35 -7.98
C GLU A 444 -3.19 -22.03 -6.98
N PRO A 445 -3.24 -22.62 -5.76
CA PRO A 445 -2.19 -22.45 -4.75
C PRO A 445 -0.80 -22.89 -5.20
N ALA A 446 0.22 -22.08 -4.90
CA ALA A 446 1.60 -22.36 -5.30
C ALA A 446 2.30 -23.30 -4.30
N ASN A 447 2.27 -24.61 -4.56
CA ASN A 447 2.88 -25.64 -3.72
C ASN A 447 3.69 -26.64 -4.55
N PHE A 448 5.00 -26.39 -4.68
CA PHE A 448 5.86 -27.06 -5.64
C PHE A 448 7.20 -27.50 -5.05
N ILE A 449 7.85 -28.46 -5.71
CA ILE A 449 9.24 -28.83 -5.44
C ILE A 449 10.04 -28.62 -6.71
N LEU A 450 11.19 -27.94 -6.58
CA LEU A 450 12.15 -27.75 -7.66
C LEU A 450 13.28 -28.77 -7.48
N LYS A 451 13.34 -29.73 -8.39
CA LYS A 451 14.31 -30.83 -8.38
C LYS A 451 15.48 -30.54 -9.30
N ASP A 452 16.68 -30.94 -8.88
CA ASP A 452 17.86 -30.90 -9.72
C ASP A 452 17.86 -32.04 -10.76
N ASN A 453 18.91 -32.08 -11.58
CA ASN A 453 19.10 -33.11 -12.62
C ASN A 453 19.25 -34.54 -12.07
N GLN A 454 19.51 -34.71 -10.77
CA GLN A 454 19.56 -36.02 -10.09
C GLN A 454 18.19 -36.40 -9.50
N GLY A 455 17.18 -35.54 -9.62
CA GLY A 455 15.85 -35.73 -9.05
C GLY A 455 15.77 -35.38 -7.57
N LEU A 456 16.81 -34.77 -6.99
CA LEU A 456 16.84 -34.36 -5.58
C LEU A 456 16.18 -32.99 -5.41
N ALA A 457 15.41 -32.81 -4.33
CA ALA A 457 14.78 -31.55 -4.02
C ALA A 457 15.83 -30.49 -3.64
N ARG A 458 15.88 -29.39 -4.40
CA ARG A 458 16.80 -28.27 -4.16
C ARG A 458 16.08 -27.09 -3.52
N TYR A 459 14.91 -26.74 -4.04
CA TYR A 459 14.02 -25.74 -3.45
C TYR A 459 12.62 -26.30 -3.26
N ALA A 460 11.88 -25.74 -2.31
CA ALA A 460 10.45 -25.92 -2.18
C ALA A 460 9.75 -24.57 -2.33
N VAL A 461 8.59 -24.55 -2.97
CA VAL A 461 7.65 -23.45 -2.92
C VAL A 461 6.48 -23.93 -2.05
N LEU A 462 6.30 -23.33 -0.88
CA LEU A 462 5.22 -23.63 0.05
C LEU A 462 4.39 -22.37 0.22
N ASN A 463 3.13 -22.42 -0.22
CA ASN A 463 2.23 -21.28 -0.25
C ASN A 463 2.85 -20.04 -0.90
N GLY A 464 3.54 -20.23 -2.03
CA GLY A 464 4.16 -19.14 -2.78
C GLY A 464 5.42 -18.54 -2.13
N PHE A 465 5.90 -19.10 -1.03
CA PHE A 465 7.20 -18.77 -0.43
C PHE A 465 8.23 -19.81 -0.84
N VAL A 466 9.41 -19.37 -1.25
CA VAL A 466 10.49 -20.25 -1.68
C VAL A 466 11.48 -20.53 -0.55
N TYR A 467 11.94 -21.78 -0.46
CA TYR A 467 12.86 -22.25 0.58
C TYR A 467 14.01 -23.02 -0.05
N ASP A 468 15.25 -22.68 0.31
CA ASP A 468 16.44 -23.48 -0.03
C ASP A 468 16.54 -24.69 0.91
N LEU A 469 16.43 -25.90 0.34
CA LEU A 469 16.40 -27.16 1.10
C LEU A 469 17.80 -27.69 1.45
N GLN A 470 18.87 -27.11 0.91
CA GLN A 470 20.24 -27.42 1.33
C GLN A 470 20.84 -26.31 2.21
N GLY A 471 20.11 -25.20 2.40
CA GLY A 471 20.45 -24.15 3.34
C GLY A 471 20.08 -24.48 4.79
N GLU A 472 20.11 -23.46 5.63
CA GLU A 472 19.61 -23.54 7.00
C GLU A 472 18.09 -23.73 7.01
N GLN A 473 17.59 -24.35 8.09
CA GLN A 473 16.15 -24.42 8.32
C GLN A 473 15.59 -23.00 8.46
N PRO A 474 14.50 -22.67 7.74
CA PRO A 474 13.93 -21.33 7.83
C PRO A 474 13.38 -21.07 9.23
N ALA A 475 13.47 -19.81 9.68
CA ALA A 475 12.96 -19.39 10.98
C ALA A 475 11.43 -19.38 11.05
N THR A 476 10.78 -19.25 9.89
CA THR A 476 9.32 -19.29 9.74
C THR A 476 8.96 -20.07 8.48
N PHE A 477 7.86 -20.80 8.55
CA PHE A 477 7.21 -21.40 7.39
C PHE A 477 5.93 -20.64 7.08
N HIS A 478 5.32 -20.91 5.93
CA HIS A 478 4.16 -20.19 5.40
C HIS A 478 2.99 -21.11 5.06
N GLY A 479 2.93 -22.29 5.68
CA GLY A 479 1.87 -23.26 5.46
C GLY A 479 0.49 -22.75 5.84
N LEU A 480 -0.54 -23.28 5.20
CA LEU A 480 -1.95 -22.95 5.48
C LEU A 480 -2.79 -24.19 5.77
N LEU A 481 -3.94 -23.97 6.41
CA LEU A 481 -4.98 -24.99 6.54
C LEU A 481 -5.87 -24.98 5.29
N HIS A 482 -5.96 -26.11 4.60
CA HIS A 482 -6.83 -26.35 3.43
C HIS A 482 -8.11 -27.12 3.76
#